data_AF-A0A8C5S163-F1
#
_entry.id   AF-A0A8C5S163-F1
#
_cell.length_a   1.000
_cell.length_b   1.000
_cell.length_c   1.000
_cell.angle_alpha   90.00
_cell.angle_beta   90.00
_cell.angle_gamma   90.00
#
_symmetry.space_group_name_H-M   'P 1'
#
loop_
_entity.id
_entity.type
_entity.pdbx_description
1 polymer ?
#
loop_
_entity_poly.entity_id
_entity_poly.type
_entity_poly.pdbx_seq_one_letter_code
_entity_poly.pdbx_strand_id
1 'polypeptide(L)'
;MPQMLSSASMFTSCGFSPHHLHPSKEDDEGGLIFQDGNLTSASLDALIQHLIPTADYYPEKAYIFTFLLSSRLFIEPHELLSRVCHKCIEQQHLDDPVLDKARIRKFGPKILQLLTEWTETFPYDFQEEKMIGCLKDIIHRIAPCDEVRMITGRDVLGIYITMMDG
;
A
#
# COMPACT_ATOMS: atom_id res chain seq x y z
N MET A 1 -56.71 11.11 40.68
CA MET A 1 -55.59 11.74 39.93
C MET A 1 -54.57 12.25 40.92
N PRO A 2 -53.28 12.38 40.55
CA PRO A 2 -52.61 11.65 39.46
C PRO A 2 -52.37 10.20 39.94
N GLN A 3 -51.24 9.48 40.01
CA GLN A 3 -49.83 9.58 39.53
C GLN A 3 -49.37 8.14 39.16
N MET A 4 -48.22 8.03 38.50
CA MET A 4 -47.36 6.83 38.51
C MET A 4 -45.96 7.22 38.98
N LEU A 5 -45.19 6.27 39.53
CA LEU A 5 -43.76 6.44 39.82
C LEU A 5 -42.92 5.63 38.82
N SER A 6 -41.74 6.15 38.49
CA SER A 6 -40.96 5.74 37.31
C SER A 6 -39.93 4.65 37.61
N SER A 7 -39.68 3.79 36.62
CA SER A 7 -38.57 2.83 36.61
C SER A 7 -37.32 3.47 36.00
N ALA A 8 -36.15 3.30 36.64
CA ALA A 8 -34.85 3.28 35.96
C ALA A 8 -33.75 2.63 36.84
N SER A 9 -32.92 1.84 36.18
CA SER A 9 -31.69 1.15 36.61
C SER A 9 -30.80 1.80 37.69
N MET A 10 -30.20 0.93 38.53
CA MET A 10 -29.06 1.26 39.40
C MET A 10 -27.82 1.64 38.58
N PHE A 11 -27.08 2.67 39.01
CA PHE A 11 -25.72 2.94 38.55
C PHE A 11 -24.71 2.41 39.58
N THR A 12 -23.97 1.36 39.24
CA THR A 12 -22.81 0.90 40.01
C THR A 12 -21.55 1.54 39.45
N SER A 13 -20.86 2.36 40.24
CA SER A 13 -19.60 2.99 39.82
C SER A 13 -18.49 1.96 39.67
N CYS A 14 -17.90 1.89 38.48
CA CYS A 14 -16.53 1.39 38.29
C CYS A 14 -15.55 2.57 38.44
N GLY A 15 -14.42 2.32 39.11
CA GLY A 15 -13.49 3.37 39.52
C GLY A 15 -12.52 3.79 38.40
N PHE A 16 -12.46 5.09 38.10
CA PHE A 16 -11.41 5.67 37.27
C PHE A 16 -10.10 5.78 38.06
N SER A 17 -9.01 5.28 37.49
CA SER A 17 -7.64 5.50 37.98
C SER A 17 -6.91 6.49 37.05
N PRO A 18 -6.68 7.75 37.44
CA PRO A 18 -6.13 8.78 36.56
C PRO A 18 -4.59 8.77 36.56
N HIS A 19 -3.98 7.77 35.94
CA HIS A 19 -2.53 7.70 35.76
C HIS A 19 -2.12 7.38 34.32
N HIS A 20 -1.00 7.95 33.88
CA HIS A 20 -0.42 7.83 32.54
C HIS A 20 -1.28 8.32 31.36
N LEU A 21 -1.73 9.57 31.44
CA LEU A 21 -1.66 10.45 30.27
C LEU A 21 -0.18 10.72 29.95
N HIS A 22 0.46 9.77 29.25
CA HIS A 22 1.73 10.01 28.58
C HIS A 22 1.40 10.21 27.10
N PRO A 23 1.61 11.40 26.50
CA PRO A 23 1.57 11.54 25.07
C PRO A 23 2.79 10.80 24.49
N SER A 24 2.61 9.51 24.20
CA SER A 24 3.45 8.81 23.23
C SER A 24 3.44 9.66 21.97
N LYS A 25 4.62 10.12 21.55
CA LYS A 25 4.74 11.06 20.44
C LYS A 25 4.10 10.44 19.20
N GLU A 26 3.03 11.08 18.74
CA GLU A 26 2.56 10.95 17.37
C GLU A 26 3.61 11.65 16.50
N ASP A 27 4.71 10.96 16.20
CA ASP A 27 5.55 11.31 15.05
C ASP A 27 4.65 11.07 13.83
N ASP A 28 4.15 12.17 13.25
CA ASP A 28 3.24 12.18 12.11
C ASP A 28 3.95 11.71 10.84
N GLU A 29 4.15 10.40 10.72
CA GLU A 29 4.74 9.75 9.55
C GLU A 29 3.70 9.62 8.40
N GLY A 30 2.99 10.73 8.13
CA GLY A 30 2.02 10.87 7.05
C GLY A 30 0.59 10.43 7.41
N GLY A 31 0.14 10.64 8.65
CA GLY A 31 -1.21 10.29 9.07
C GLY A 31 -1.47 8.78 9.26
N LEU A 32 -0.42 8.01 9.55
CA LEU A 32 -0.51 6.62 10.01
C LEU A 32 -0.71 6.57 11.52
N ILE A 33 -1.71 5.82 12.01
CA ILE A 33 -2.02 5.67 13.44
C ILE A 33 -1.65 4.26 13.89
N PHE A 34 -0.75 4.17 14.89
CA PHE A 34 -0.23 2.93 15.43
C PHE A 34 -0.69 2.67 16.87
N GLN A 35 -0.98 1.41 17.21
CA GLN A 35 -1.23 0.95 18.57
C GLN A 35 -0.40 -0.31 18.86
N ASP A 36 0.32 -0.30 19.99
CA ASP A 36 1.22 -1.39 20.41
C ASP A 36 2.22 -1.84 19.32
N GLY A 37 2.65 -0.89 18.47
CA GLY A 37 3.55 -1.12 17.32
C GLY A 37 2.87 -1.55 16.02
N ASN A 38 1.55 -1.78 16.02
CA ASN A 38 0.78 -2.24 14.86
C ASN A 38 0.03 -1.07 14.23
N LEU A 39 -0.01 -1.00 12.89
CA LEU A 39 -0.81 -0.02 12.15
C LEU A 39 -2.30 -0.33 12.32
N THR A 40 -3.04 0.53 13.02
CA THR A 40 -4.48 0.33 13.30
C THR A 40 -5.39 1.05 12.32
N SER A 41 -4.99 2.23 11.84
CA SER A 41 -5.81 3.05 10.94
C SER A 41 -4.97 4.13 10.26
N ALA A 42 -5.44 4.60 9.10
CA ALA A 42 -4.90 5.75 8.40
C ALA A 42 -5.92 6.22 7.33
N SER A 43 -5.60 7.30 6.61
CA SER A 43 -6.31 7.61 5.36
C SER A 43 -5.95 6.60 4.26
N LEU A 44 -6.84 6.38 3.29
CA LEU A 44 -6.56 5.48 2.15
C LEU A 44 -5.27 5.90 1.41
N ASP A 45 -5.06 7.19 1.21
CA ASP A 45 -3.87 7.71 0.55
C ASP A 45 -2.57 7.45 1.33
N ALA A 46 -2.62 7.47 2.67
CA ALA A 46 -1.51 7.08 3.53
C ALA A 46 -1.26 5.56 3.52
N LEU A 47 -2.32 4.73 3.46
CA LEU A 47 -2.17 3.28 3.28
C LEU A 47 -1.55 2.93 1.92
N ILE A 48 -1.93 3.63 0.85
CA ILE A 48 -1.31 3.51 -0.48
C ILE A 48 0.15 3.98 -0.43
N GLN A 49 0.44 5.09 0.26
CA GLN A 49 1.81 5.57 0.48
C GLN A 49 2.68 4.50 1.18
N HIS A 50 2.14 3.85 2.22
CA HIS A 50 2.82 2.82 3.01
C HIS A 50 3.00 1.49 2.25
N LEU A 51 2.20 1.22 1.20
CA LEU A 51 2.42 0.10 0.28
C LEU A 51 3.63 0.31 -0.64
N ILE A 52 3.99 1.57 -0.94
CA ILE A 52 5.02 1.86 -1.95
C ILE A 52 6.42 1.65 -1.36
N PRO A 53 7.26 0.77 -1.93
CA PRO A 53 8.62 0.61 -1.48
C PRO A 53 9.48 1.83 -1.85
N THR A 54 10.46 2.15 -1.02
CA THR A 54 11.41 3.25 -1.28
C THR A 54 12.83 2.71 -1.48
N ALA A 55 13.80 3.61 -1.64
CA ALA A 55 15.21 3.26 -1.63
C ALA A 55 15.59 2.31 -0.48
N ASP A 56 15.11 2.58 0.73
CA ASP A 56 15.58 1.94 1.96
C ASP A 56 14.46 1.21 2.74
N TYR A 57 13.18 1.41 2.40
CA TYR A 57 12.02 0.67 2.94
C TYR A 57 11.46 -0.38 1.95
N TYR A 58 10.78 -1.41 2.48
CA TYR A 58 9.89 -2.32 1.74
C TYR A 58 8.79 -2.78 2.72
N PRO A 59 7.50 -2.80 2.33
CA PRO A 59 6.40 -3.18 3.22
C PRO A 59 6.45 -4.64 3.66
N GLU A 60 5.93 -4.94 4.86
CA GLU A 60 5.81 -6.33 5.30
C GLU A 60 4.83 -7.13 4.45
N LYS A 61 5.15 -8.40 4.17
CA LYS A 61 4.27 -9.30 3.39
C LYS A 61 2.86 -9.44 3.98
N ALA A 62 2.74 -9.40 5.31
CA ALA A 62 1.45 -9.40 5.99
C ALA A 62 0.64 -8.12 5.70
N TYR A 63 1.30 -6.96 5.62
CA TYR A 63 0.66 -5.71 5.21
C TYR A 63 0.29 -5.73 3.73
N ILE A 64 1.20 -6.15 2.83
CA ILE A 64 0.92 -6.27 1.38
C ILE A 64 -0.34 -7.12 1.16
N PHE A 65 -0.37 -8.34 1.71
CA PHE A 65 -1.52 -9.24 1.58
C PHE A 65 -2.80 -8.63 2.13
N THR A 66 -2.77 -8.12 3.37
CA THR A 66 -3.97 -7.61 4.06
C THR A 66 -4.51 -6.36 3.39
N PHE A 67 -3.65 -5.42 3.02
CA PHE A 67 -4.05 -4.18 2.35
C PHE A 67 -4.60 -4.47 0.95
N LEU A 68 -3.91 -5.27 0.12
CA LEU A 68 -4.41 -5.62 -1.20
C LEU A 68 -5.72 -6.43 -1.14
N LEU A 69 -5.90 -7.28 -0.13
CA LEU A 69 -7.17 -7.99 0.09
C LEU A 69 -8.31 -7.01 0.42
N SER A 70 -8.08 -6.14 1.40
CA SER A 70 -9.12 -5.25 1.97
C SER A 70 -9.39 -3.98 1.16
N SER A 71 -8.43 -3.51 0.36
CA SER A 71 -8.56 -2.27 -0.43
C SER A 71 -9.73 -2.31 -1.42
N ARG A 72 -10.08 -3.50 -1.93
CA ARG A 72 -11.24 -3.73 -2.82
C ARG A 72 -12.59 -3.32 -2.23
N LEU A 73 -12.69 -3.08 -0.93
CA LEU A 73 -13.88 -2.52 -0.26
C LEU A 73 -13.99 -0.98 -0.42
N PHE A 74 -12.94 -0.32 -0.92
CA PHE A 74 -12.79 1.14 -0.96
C PHE A 74 -12.32 1.67 -2.33
N ILE A 75 -11.61 0.86 -3.11
CA ILE A 75 -10.96 1.25 -4.38
C ILE A 75 -10.85 0.05 -5.32
N GLU A 76 -11.13 0.23 -6.61
CA GLU A 76 -10.99 -0.83 -7.63
C GLU A 76 -9.50 -1.09 -7.94
N PRO A 77 -9.08 -2.33 -8.27
CA PRO A 77 -7.67 -2.66 -8.46
C PRO A 77 -6.92 -1.79 -9.48
N HIS A 78 -7.56 -1.42 -10.60
CA HIS A 78 -6.94 -0.56 -11.62
C HIS A 78 -6.76 0.89 -11.16
N GLU A 79 -7.68 1.41 -10.35
CA GLU A 79 -7.58 2.75 -9.74
C GLU A 79 -6.55 2.75 -8.59
N LEU A 80 -6.42 1.63 -7.87
CA LEU A 80 -5.34 1.44 -6.90
C LEU A 80 -3.96 1.40 -7.58
N LEU A 81 -3.79 0.60 -8.64
CA LEU A 81 -2.52 0.52 -9.38
C LEU A 81 -2.18 1.86 -10.06
N SER A 82 -3.18 2.57 -10.58
CA SER A 82 -3.04 3.95 -11.09
C SER A 82 -2.42 4.89 -10.05
N ARG A 83 -2.96 4.91 -8.82
CA ARG A 83 -2.42 5.73 -7.71
C ARG A 83 -1.04 5.29 -7.24
N VAL A 84 -0.77 3.98 -7.21
CA VAL A 84 0.56 3.44 -6.92
C VAL A 84 1.57 3.94 -7.96
N CYS A 85 1.26 3.79 -9.25
CA CYS A 85 2.13 4.27 -10.33
C CYS A 85 2.34 5.79 -10.29
N HIS A 86 1.30 6.58 -10.01
CA HIS A 86 1.40 8.04 -9.87
C HIS A 86 2.37 8.44 -8.75
N LYS A 87 2.14 7.95 -7.53
CA LYS A 87 3.02 8.21 -6.37
C LYS A 87 4.45 7.70 -6.60
N CYS A 88 4.64 6.59 -7.32
CA CYS A 88 5.97 6.10 -7.71
C CYS A 88 6.69 7.09 -8.64
N ILE A 89 5.98 7.68 -9.61
CA ILE A 89 6.51 8.70 -10.52
C ILE A 89 6.89 9.97 -9.74
N GLU A 90 6.04 10.43 -8.82
CA GLU A 90 6.31 11.60 -7.97
C GLU A 90 7.51 11.38 -7.04
N GLN A 91 7.44 10.36 -6.17
CA GLN A 91 8.46 10.10 -5.13
C GLN A 91 9.85 9.80 -5.71
N GLN A 92 9.92 9.18 -6.89
CA GLN A 92 11.17 8.78 -7.52
C GLN A 92 11.57 9.70 -8.68
N HIS A 93 10.81 10.78 -8.92
CA HIS A 93 10.94 11.71 -10.05
C HIS A 93 11.19 11.01 -11.40
N LEU A 94 10.31 10.07 -11.79
CA LEU A 94 10.49 9.23 -12.98
C LEU A 94 10.20 9.95 -14.32
N ASP A 95 9.72 11.19 -14.27
CA ASP A 95 9.57 12.09 -15.43
C ASP A 95 10.73 13.12 -15.54
N ASP A 96 11.73 13.09 -14.64
CA ASP A 96 12.86 14.03 -14.70
C ASP A 96 13.81 13.68 -15.88
N PRO A 97 14.11 14.63 -16.79
CA PRO A 97 15.07 14.41 -17.87
C PRO A 97 16.50 14.08 -17.38
N VAL A 98 16.85 14.42 -16.14
CA VAL A 98 18.12 14.07 -15.48
C VAL A 98 17.89 12.93 -14.49
N LEU A 99 17.38 11.82 -15.02
CA LEU A 99 16.96 10.63 -14.28
C LEU A 99 18.07 10.05 -13.38
N ASP A 100 17.83 10.02 -12.06
CA ASP A 100 18.77 9.47 -11.07
C ASP A 100 18.84 7.93 -11.16
N LYS A 101 19.85 7.46 -11.89
CA LYS A 101 20.14 6.04 -12.09
C LYS A 101 20.61 5.31 -10.82
N ALA A 102 20.93 6.00 -9.72
CA ALA A 102 21.27 5.36 -8.45
C ALA A 102 20.01 5.13 -7.59
N ARG A 103 19.10 6.10 -7.54
CA ARG A 103 17.77 5.93 -6.93
C ARG A 103 16.98 4.81 -7.60
N ILE A 104 16.92 4.79 -8.93
CA ILE A 104 16.18 3.75 -9.67
C ILE A 104 16.79 2.35 -9.51
N ARG A 105 18.11 2.20 -9.29
CA ARG A 105 18.72 0.90 -8.94
C ARG A 105 18.18 0.32 -7.63
N LYS A 106 17.97 1.16 -6.61
CA LYS A 106 17.39 0.72 -5.33
C LYS A 106 15.88 0.47 -5.44
N PHE A 107 15.16 1.35 -6.13
CA PHE A 107 13.70 1.32 -6.20
C PHE A 107 13.16 0.28 -7.20
N GLY A 108 13.73 0.21 -8.40
CA GLY A 108 13.23 -0.62 -9.52
C GLY A 108 13.00 -2.10 -9.18
N PRO A 109 13.98 -2.80 -8.57
CA PRO A 109 13.79 -4.19 -8.16
C PRO A 109 12.68 -4.38 -7.11
N LYS A 110 12.52 -3.42 -6.19
CA LYS A 110 11.50 -3.46 -5.14
C LYS A 110 10.09 -3.25 -5.68
N ILE A 111 9.87 -2.28 -6.57
CA ILE A 111 8.56 -2.09 -7.18
C ILE A 111 8.17 -3.25 -8.09
N LEU A 112 9.14 -3.85 -8.81
CA LEU A 112 8.90 -5.12 -9.52
C LEU A 112 8.50 -6.23 -8.57
N GLN A 113 9.22 -6.42 -7.46
CA GLN A 113 8.87 -7.44 -6.45
C GLN A 113 7.44 -7.25 -5.92
N LEU A 114 7.03 -6.02 -5.58
CA LEU A 114 5.64 -5.74 -5.15
C LEU A 114 4.61 -6.10 -6.23
N LEU A 115 4.88 -5.78 -7.50
CA LEU A 115 3.98 -6.07 -8.62
C LEU A 115 3.90 -7.57 -8.94
N THR A 116 5.01 -8.30 -8.82
CA THR A 116 5.05 -9.76 -8.89
C THR A 116 4.23 -10.37 -7.75
N GLU A 117 4.47 -9.96 -6.50
CA GLU A 117 3.74 -10.49 -5.34
C GLU A 117 2.23 -10.18 -5.42
N TRP A 118 1.82 -9.04 -5.98
CA TRP A 118 0.42 -8.74 -6.27
C TRP A 118 -0.13 -9.69 -7.36
N THR A 119 0.56 -9.84 -8.49
CA THR A 119 0.10 -10.71 -9.60
C THR A 119 0.02 -12.19 -9.19
N GLU A 120 0.96 -12.68 -8.38
CA GLU A 120 0.94 -14.05 -7.84
C GLU A 120 -0.17 -14.27 -6.82
N THR A 121 -0.43 -13.29 -5.93
CA THR A 121 -1.45 -13.41 -4.88
C THR A 121 -2.87 -13.22 -5.43
N PHE A 122 -3.05 -12.34 -6.41
CA PHE A 122 -4.35 -11.92 -6.93
C PHE A 122 -4.37 -11.77 -8.47
N PRO A 123 -4.13 -12.85 -9.23
CA PRO A 123 -4.03 -12.78 -10.70
C PRO A 123 -5.29 -12.23 -11.38
N TYR A 124 -6.47 -12.43 -10.77
CA TYR A 124 -7.75 -11.93 -11.28
C TYR A 124 -7.83 -10.40 -11.38
N ASP A 125 -7.08 -9.65 -10.57
CA ASP A 125 -7.07 -8.18 -10.66
C ASP A 125 -6.51 -7.70 -12.01
N PHE A 126 -5.64 -8.48 -12.65
CA PHE A 126 -4.88 -8.08 -13.84
C PHE A 126 -5.58 -8.41 -15.17
N GLN A 127 -6.84 -8.86 -15.13
CA GLN A 127 -7.63 -9.15 -16.34
C GLN A 127 -8.03 -7.90 -17.15
N GLU A 128 -8.01 -6.70 -16.53
CA GLU A 128 -8.28 -5.44 -17.25
C GLU A 128 -7.06 -4.94 -18.03
N GLU A 129 -7.26 -4.55 -19.30
CA GLU A 129 -6.21 -3.92 -20.13
C GLU A 129 -5.58 -2.69 -19.44
N LYS A 130 -6.35 -1.94 -18.64
CA LYS A 130 -5.85 -0.82 -17.83
C LYS A 130 -4.71 -1.23 -16.88
N MET A 131 -4.85 -2.37 -16.19
CA MET A 131 -3.84 -2.88 -15.26
C MET A 131 -2.56 -3.25 -16.00
N ILE A 132 -2.71 -3.93 -17.14
CA ILE A 132 -1.60 -4.30 -18.03
C ILE A 132 -0.93 -3.03 -18.59
N GLY A 133 -1.69 -1.98 -18.88
CA GLY A 133 -1.19 -0.65 -19.27
C GLY A 133 -0.33 0.00 -18.19
N CYS A 134 -0.89 0.19 -16.98
CA CYS A 134 -0.15 0.77 -15.84
C CYS A 134 1.13 -0.01 -15.50
N LEU A 135 1.08 -1.34 -15.62
CA LEU A 135 2.24 -2.23 -15.44
C LEU A 135 3.31 -1.99 -16.52
N LYS A 136 2.94 -1.95 -17.81
CA LYS A 136 3.86 -1.63 -18.92
C LYS A 136 4.54 -0.28 -18.72
N ASP A 137 3.78 0.74 -18.33
CA ASP A 137 4.28 2.12 -18.18
C ASP A 137 5.32 2.22 -17.06
N ILE A 138 5.05 1.63 -15.88
CA ILE A 138 6.02 1.68 -14.78
C ILE A 138 7.28 0.84 -15.09
N ILE A 139 7.16 -0.31 -15.75
CA ILE A 139 8.29 -1.11 -16.23
C ILE A 139 9.14 -0.31 -17.22
N HIS A 140 8.52 0.36 -18.20
CA HIS A 140 9.22 1.16 -19.20
C HIS A 140 10.05 2.28 -18.56
N ARG A 141 9.50 2.92 -17.52
CA ARG A 141 10.15 4.02 -16.77
C ARG A 141 11.37 3.59 -15.95
N ILE A 142 11.42 2.33 -15.47
CA ILE A 142 12.58 1.79 -14.70
C ILE A 142 13.60 1.02 -15.57
N ALA A 143 13.22 0.60 -16.78
CA ALA A 143 14.07 -0.11 -17.75
C ALA A 143 15.39 0.60 -18.19
N PRO A 144 15.59 1.94 -18.07
CA PRO A 144 16.87 2.60 -18.30
C PRO A 144 18.00 2.17 -17.34
N CYS A 145 17.70 1.34 -16.34
CA CYS A 145 18.67 0.68 -15.46
C CYS A 145 19.00 -0.73 -15.94
N ASP A 146 20.27 -1.03 -16.21
CA ASP A 146 20.70 -2.29 -16.83
C ASP A 146 20.52 -3.53 -15.92
N GLU A 147 20.67 -3.38 -14.60
CA GLU A 147 20.50 -4.45 -13.61
C GLU A 147 19.03 -4.90 -13.52
N VAL A 148 18.09 -3.94 -13.54
CA VAL A 148 16.65 -4.19 -13.57
C VAL A 148 16.28 -5.08 -14.76
N ARG A 149 16.90 -4.85 -15.93
CA ARG A 149 16.64 -5.58 -17.18
C ARG A 149 16.86 -7.10 -17.09
N MET A 150 17.72 -7.58 -16.19
CA MET A 150 17.95 -9.02 -15.94
C MET A 150 16.89 -9.68 -15.05
N ILE A 151 16.24 -8.89 -14.20
CA ILE A 151 15.11 -9.30 -13.34
C ILE A 151 13.82 -9.24 -14.18
N THR A 152 13.55 -8.08 -14.78
CA THR A 152 12.44 -7.85 -15.74
C THR A 152 12.38 -8.94 -16.81
N GLY A 153 13.51 -9.33 -17.41
CA GLY A 153 13.55 -10.35 -18.47
C GLY A 153 13.11 -11.76 -18.05
N ARG A 154 12.92 -12.02 -16.75
CA ARG A 154 12.43 -13.29 -16.21
C ARG A 154 11.06 -13.12 -15.56
N ASP A 155 10.91 -12.09 -14.74
CA ASP A 155 9.72 -11.91 -13.92
C ASP A 155 8.57 -11.27 -14.73
N VAL A 156 8.86 -10.29 -15.58
CA VAL A 156 7.86 -9.74 -16.51
C VAL A 156 7.54 -10.72 -17.63
N LEU A 157 8.50 -11.56 -18.03
CA LEU A 157 8.21 -12.68 -18.95
C LEU A 157 7.31 -13.73 -18.29
N GLY A 158 7.55 -14.06 -17.01
CA GLY A 158 6.67 -14.92 -16.21
C GLY A 158 5.26 -14.35 -16.10
N ILE A 159 5.14 -13.08 -15.70
CA ILE A 159 3.87 -12.35 -15.64
C ILE A 159 3.15 -12.36 -17.00
N TYR A 160 3.85 -12.07 -18.11
CA TYR A 160 3.26 -12.12 -19.45
C TYR A 160 2.79 -13.52 -19.87
N ILE A 161 3.53 -14.57 -19.53
CA ILE A 161 3.16 -15.97 -19.79
C ILE A 161 1.92 -16.34 -18.97
N THR A 162 1.90 -16.04 -17.67
CA THR A 162 0.73 -16.24 -16.80
C THR A 162 -0.50 -15.43 -17.25
N MET A 163 -0.32 -14.30 -17.92
CA MET A 163 -1.40 -13.50 -18.52
C MET A 163 -1.83 -13.97 -19.93
N MET A 164 -1.13 -14.90 -20.58
CA MET A 164 -1.43 -15.33 -21.96
C MET A 164 -1.76 -16.82 -22.14
N ASP A 165 -1.45 -17.67 -21.15
CA ASP A 165 -1.82 -19.10 -21.13
C ASP A 165 -3.11 -19.37 -20.28
N GLY A 166 -3.97 -18.37 -20.09
CA GLY A 166 -5.18 -18.41 -19.22
C GLY A 166 -6.49 -18.04 -19.91
#